data_AF-A0AAV3UBL0-F1
#
_entry.id   AF-A0AAV3UBL0-F1
#
_cell.length_a   1.000
_cell.length_b   1.000
_cell.length_c   1.000
_cell.angle_alpha   90.00
_cell.angle_beta   90.00
_cell.angle_gamma   90.00
#
_symmetry.space_group_name_H-M   'P 1'
#
loop_
_entity.id
_entity.type
_entity.pdbx_description
1 polymer ?
#
loop_
_entity_poly.entity_id
_entity_poly.type
_entity_poly.pdbx_seq_one_letter_code
_entity_poly.pdbx_strand_id
1 'polypeptide(L)'
;MDLGSAENFTEMGSLGVEEEFFVVDERGVPTAGTDELVYETDPPNILDDRLDHELFKCVIETQTPKTTLENVDNDVREVREALVEHAGSNGFGIAAAGLHPGAKWRELKHAEKERYRAQLDRIQFPQHRNTTAGLHVHVGVDDADAAVWVANEVRWYLPVMLALSANSPYWDGYDTGLQSARAKIFEALPNTGMPSDFDSFEEFAEFERMMVENGSINDRGELWYDVRPHSGHGTVEVRTPDGQADPERVLAFVEYTHALIIDLVERYEDGETGYRHRRELLDENKWRAMRYGHEASFIRRDRDGEISLAEVVGRECDRLGVSGIGDIFDGESGAEHQRRICNEDGFEALCESLLL
;
A
#
# COMPACT_ATOMS: atom_id res chain seq x y z
N MET A 1 13.78 -0.18 22.13
CA MET A 1 13.86 -0.07 20.66
C MET A 1 13.61 -1.46 20.15
N ASP A 2 12.44 -1.65 19.54
CA ASP A 2 11.99 -2.94 19.07
C ASP A 2 12.59 -3.16 17.68
N LEU A 3 13.83 -3.66 17.65
CA LEU A 3 14.53 -4.01 16.43
C LEU A 3 14.06 -5.40 15.98
N GLY A 4 14.01 -5.63 14.67
CA GLY A 4 13.66 -6.96 14.17
C GLY A 4 14.75 -7.99 14.32
N SER A 5 14.41 -9.23 13.98
CA SER A 5 15.29 -10.38 14.08
C SER A 5 15.15 -11.28 12.87
N ALA A 6 16.26 -11.88 12.44
CA ALA A 6 16.26 -12.95 11.45
C ALA A 6 15.42 -14.16 11.93
N GLU A 7 15.30 -14.34 13.25
CA GLU A 7 14.54 -15.44 13.86
C GLU A 7 13.02 -15.33 13.66
N ASN A 8 12.51 -14.20 13.17
CA ASN A 8 11.08 -14.03 12.89
C ASN A 8 10.69 -14.63 11.52
N PHE A 9 11.65 -14.81 10.61
CA PHE A 9 11.43 -15.39 9.29
C PHE A 9 11.34 -16.91 9.43
N THR A 10 10.13 -17.43 9.59
CA THR A 10 9.91 -18.85 9.94
C THR A 10 8.75 -19.52 9.21
N GLU A 11 7.93 -18.76 8.48
CA GLU A 11 6.66 -19.27 7.94
C GLU A 11 6.47 -18.81 6.50
N MET A 12 6.82 -19.68 5.56
CA MET A 12 6.65 -19.45 4.13
C MET A 12 5.17 -19.38 3.73
N GLY A 13 4.81 -18.36 2.95
CA GLY A 13 3.53 -18.27 2.24
C GLY A 13 2.30 -17.93 3.09
N SER A 14 2.48 -17.60 4.37
CA SER A 14 1.43 -16.98 5.18
C SER A 14 1.10 -15.58 4.65
N LEU A 15 -0.10 -15.08 4.93
CA LEU A 15 -0.60 -13.79 4.44
C LEU A 15 -1.06 -12.88 5.59
N GLY A 16 -0.94 -11.58 5.36
CA GLY A 16 -1.62 -10.54 6.11
C GLY A 16 -1.93 -9.36 5.17
N VAL A 17 -3.10 -8.76 5.31
CA VAL A 17 -3.53 -7.63 4.49
C VAL A 17 -3.86 -6.46 5.41
N GLU A 18 -3.28 -5.30 5.11
CA GLU A 18 -3.61 -4.04 5.75
C GLU A 18 -4.27 -3.12 4.74
N GLU A 19 -5.40 -2.53 5.11
CA GLU A 19 -6.16 -1.61 4.28
C GLU A 19 -6.39 -0.30 5.01
N GLU A 20 -6.03 0.81 4.39
CA GLU A 20 -6.31 2.15 4.87
C GLU A 20 -7.55 2.71 4.15
N PHE A 21 -8.45 3.34 4.91
CA PHE A 21 -9.70 3.92 4.42
C PHE A 21 -9.90 5.34 4.93
N PHE A 22 -10.83 6.07 4.31
CA PHE A 22 -11.29 7.36 4.79
C PHE A 22 -12.59 7.22 5.58
N VAL A 23 -12.61 7.77 6.80
CA VAL A 23 -13.83 8.00 7.57
C VAL A 23 -14.51 9.26 7.00
N VAL A 24 -15.77 9.14 6.59
CA VAL A 24 -16.49 10.20 5.87
C VAL A 24 -17.81 10.59 6.54
N ASP A 25 -18.26 11.82 6.29
CA ASP A 25 -19.55 12.35 6.74
C ASP A 25 -20.72 11.86 5.85
N GLU A 26 -21.93 12.32 6.13
CA GLU A 26 -23.15 11.97 5.37
C GLU A 26 -23.12 12.36 3.89
N ARG A 27 -22.13 13.18 3.46
CA ARG A 27 -21.92 13.60 2.07
C ARG A 27 -20.77 12.84 1.41
N GLY A 28 -20.22 11.83 2.09
CA GLY A 28 -19.06 11.09 1.61
C GLY A 28 -17.77 11.90 1.62
N VAL A 29 -17.62 12.93 2.47
CA VAL A 29 -16.40 13.75 2.54
C VAL A 29 -15.61 13.43 3.82
N PRO A 30 -14.26 13.35 3.79
CA PRO A 30 -13.45 13.00 4.94
C PRO A 30 -13.74 13.85 6.17
N THR A 31 -13.97 13.18 7.29
CA THR A 31 -14.30 13.79 8.58
C THR A 31 -13.52 13.12 9.71
N ALA A 32 -13.34 13.85 10.81
CA ALA A 32 -12.64 13.31 11.97
C ALA A 32 -13.55 12.34 12.73
N GLY A 33 -13.24 11.04 12.66
CA GLY A 33 -14.00 9.99 13.37
C GLY A 33 -13.13 8.89 13.99
N THR A 34 -11.81 8.88 13.73
CA THR A 34 -10.95 7.79 14.23
C THR A 34 -10.82 7.78 15.76
N ASP A 35 -10.91 8.93 16.44
CA ASP A 35 -10.90 8.95 17.91
C ASP A 35 -12.09 8.12 18.46
N GLU A 36 -13.27 8.33 17.87
CA GLU A 36 -14.51 7.67 18.30
C GLU A 36 -14.48 6.18 17.96
N LEU A 37 -14.13 5.84 16.73
CA LEU A 37 -14.13 4.46 16.22
C LEU A 37 -13.06 3.58 16.86
N VAL A 38 -11.93 4.15 17.27
CA VAL A 38 -10.77 3.39 17.79
C VAL A 38 -10.68 3.42 19.32
N TYR A 39 -11.07 4.51 20.00
CA TYR A 39 -10.86 4.64 21.46
C TYR A 39 -12.12 4.85 22.30
N GLU A 40 -13.17 5.46 21.73
CA GLU A 40 -14.35 5.84 22.52
C GLU A 40 -15.48 4.81 22.42
N THR A 41 -15.36 3.87 21.47
CA THR A 41 -16.31 2.79 21.22
C THR A 41 -15.59 1.46 21.14
N ASP A 42 -16.26 0.39 21.59
CA ASP A 42 -15.69 -0.96 21.55
C ASP A 42 -15.90 -1.52 20.12
N PRO A 43 -14.82 -1.75 19.34
CA PRO A 43 -14.96 -2.38 18.04
C PRO A 43 -15.38 -3.85 18.19
N PRO A 44 -16.04 -4.45 17.18
CA PRO A 44 -16.34 -5.87 17.19
C PRO A 44 -15.05 -6.71 17.28
N ASN A 45 -15.14 -7.91 17.86
CA ASN A 45 -13.97 -8.77 18.13
C ASN A 45 -13.06 -9.03 16.93
N ILE A 46 -13.59 -9.04 15.70
CA ILE A 46 -12.79 -9.26 14.49
C ILE A 46 -11.85 -8.07 14.19
N LEU A 47 -12.22 -6.87 14.63
CA LEU A 47 -11.43 -5.65 14.53
C LEU A 47 -10.59 -5.37 15.80
N ASP A 48 -10.77 -6.15 16.87
CA ASP A 48 -10.02 -5.98 18.11
C ASP A 48 -8.52 -6.19 17.87
N ASP A 49 -7.70 -5.26 18.36
CA ASP A 49 -6.26 -5.11 18.06
C ASP A 49 -5.90 -5.05 16.56
N ARG A 50 -6.88 -4.84 15.67
CA ARG A 50 -6.73 -4.79 14.20
C ARG A 50 -7.33 -3.55 13.57
N LEU A 51 -7.66 -2.56 14.39
CA LEU A 51 -8.19 -1.26 13.98
C LEU A 51 -7.30 -0.18 14.61
N ASP A 52 -6.52 0.54 13.80
CA ASP A 52 -5.74 1.69 14.25
C ASP A 52 -6.11 2.92 13.40
N HIS A 53 -5.47 4.05 13.71
CA HIS A 53 -5.57 5.26 12.92
C HIS A 53 -4.22 5.73 12.44
N GLU A 54 -4.30 6.58 11.44
CA GLU A 54 -3.17 7.33 10.92
C GLU A 54 -3.10 8.76 11.47
N LEU A 55 -2.08 9.51 11.06
CA LEU A 55 -1.90 10.90 11.49
C LEU A 55 -3.17 11.75 11.34
N PHE A 56 -3.90 11.62 10.24
CA PHE A 56 -5.14 12.33 10.03
C PHE A 56 -6.29 11.59 10.68
N LYS A 57 -7.11 12.31 11.48
CA LYS A 57 -8.25 11.71 12.20
C LYS A 57 -9.39 11.19 11.30
N CYS A 58 -9.21 11.27 9.99
CA CYS A 58 -10.12 10.74 8.99
C CYS A 58 -9.55 9.52 8.25
N VAL A 59 -8.35 9.03 8.60
CA VAL A 59 -7.75 7.85 7.97
C VAL A 59 -7.68 6.73 9.00
N ILE A 60 -8.35 5.63 8.71
CA ILE A 60 -8.46 4.45 9.57
C ILE A 60 -7.80 3.26 8.87
N GLU A 61 -7.09 2.43 9.63
CA GLU A 61 -6.42 1.24 9.11
C GLU A 61 -7.07 0.00 9.72
N THR A 62 -7.34 -0.99 8.88
CA THR A 62 -7.72 -2.34 9.32
C THR A 62 -6.71 -3.38 8.90
N GLN A 63 -6.54 -4.41 9.72
CA GLN A 63 -5.65 -5.53 9.44
C GLN A 63 -6.44 -6.84 9.45
N THR A 64 -6.15 -7.76 8.53
CA THR A 64 -6.66 -9.13 8.64
C THR A 64 -5.92 -9.87 9.76
N PRO A 65 -6.52 -10.92 10.36
CA PRO A 65 -5.70 -11.92 11.04
C PRO A 65 -4.65 -12.50 10.07
N LYS A 66 -3.58 -13.08 10.63
CA LYS A 66 -2.66 -13.88 9.83
C LYS A 66 -3.44 -15.04 9.20
N THR A 67 -3.33 -15.16 7.89
CA THR A 67 -4.18 -16.02 7.06
C THR A 67 -3.40 -16.75 5.96
N THR A 68 -4.11 -17.42 5.06
CA THR A 68 -3.60 -18.16 3.91
C THR A 68 -4.36 -17.73 2.64
N LEU A 69 -3.82 -18.06 1.47
CA LEU A 69 -4.45 -17.72 0.19
C LEU A 69 -5.88 -18.31 0.06
N GLU A 70 -6.14 -19.43 0.72
CA GLU A 70 -7.44 -20.10 0.72
C GLU A 70 -8.52 -19.36 1.55
N ASN A 71 -8.10 -18.61 2.58
CA ASN A 71 -9.01 -17.97 3.54
C ASN A 71 -9.08 -16.45 3.39
N VAL A 72 -8.08 -15.83 2.75
CA VAL A 72 -7.93 -14.36 2.71
C VAL A 72 -9.13 -13.62 2.11
N ASP A 73 -9.85 -14.23 1.17
CA ASP A 73 -11.11 -13.68 0.62
C ASP A 73 -12.15 -13.44 1.71
N ASN A 74 -12.40 -14.47 2.54
CA ASN A 74 -13.34 -14.35 3.65
C ASN A 74 -12.84 -13.35 4.69
N ASP A 75 -11.56 -13.40 5.07
CA ASP A 75 -11.02 -12.52 6.11
C ASP A 75 -11.08 -11.04 5.70
N VAL A 76 -10.74 -10.70 4.45
CA VAL A 76 -10.83 -9.33 3.92
C VAL A 76 -12.28 -8.85 3.95
N ARG A 77 -13.23 -9.67 3.51
CA ARG A 77 -14.66 -9.29 3.51
C ARG A 77 -15.22 -9.13 4.91
N GLU A 78 -14.94 -10.07 5.81
CA GLU A 78 -15.43 -10.00 7.19
C GLU A 78 -14.89 -8.77 7.93
N VAL A 79 -13.61 -8.43 7.73
CA VAL A 79 -13.01 -7.21 8.30
C VAL A 79 -13.65 -5.95 7.72
N ARG A 80 -13.84 -5.87 6.40
CA ARG A 80 -14.51 -4.73 5.75
C ARG A 80 -15.96 -4.57 6.18
N GLU A 81 -16.73 -5.65 6.21
CA GLU A 81 -18.13 -5.66 6.68
C GLU A 81 -18.21 -5.17 8.13
N ALA A 82 -17.36 -5.69 9.01
CA ALA A 82 -17.30 -5.27 10.40
C ALA A 82 -16.92 -3.79 10.54
N LEU A 83 -16.00 -3.28 9.73
CA LEU A 83 -15.61 -1.87 9.73
C LEU A 83 -16.77 -0.97 9.31
N VAL A 84 -17.46 -1.32 8.22
CA VAL A 84 -18.61 -0.56 7.71
C VAL A 84 -19.77 -0.55 8.71
N GLU A 85 -20.09 -1.70 9.31
CA GLU A 85 -21.14 -1.81 10.32
C GLU A 85 -20.81 -1.01 11.60
N HIS A 86 -19.56 -1.08 12.06
CA HIS A 86 -19.08 -0.33 13.22
C HIS A 86 -19.11 1.18 12.97
N ALA A 87 -18.61 1.62 11.81
CA ALA A 87 -18.65 3.03 11.41
C ALA A 87 -20.08 3.56 11.30
N GLY A 88 -20.95 2.82 10.62
CA GLY A 88 -22.36 3.18 10.43
C GLY A 88 -23.13 3.27 11.75
N SER A 89 -22.86 2.38 12.70
CA SER A 89 -23.47 2.41 14.04
C SER A 89 -23.09 3.65 14.85
N ASN A 90 -21.94 4.27 14.53
CA ASN A 90 -21.44 5.49 15.15
C ASN A 90 -21.64 6.75 14.26
N GLY A 91 -22.44 6.65 13.19
CA GLY A 91 -22.83 7.79 12.37
C GLY A 91 -21.80 8.24 11.33
N PHE A 92 -20.86 7.37 10.97
CA PHE A 92 -19.86 7.62 9.93
C PHE A 92 -20.07 6.70 8.72
N GLY A 93 -19.62 7.14 7.54
CA GLY A 93 -19.39 6.27 6.39
C GLY A 93 -17.90 5.90 6.27
N ILE A 94 -17.61 4.90 5.42
CA ILE A 94 -16.26 4.52 5.04
C ILE A 94 -16.12 4.66 3.52
N ALA A 95 -15.03 5.27 3.07
CA ALA A 95 -14.69 5.41 1.66
C ALA A 95 -13.27 4.90 1.38
N ALA A 96 -13.05 4.38 0.18
CA ALA A 96 -11.79 3.77 -0.22
C ALA A 96 -11.23 4.40 -1.52
N ALA A 97 -10.03 4.96 -1.42
CA ALA A 97 -9.27 5.50 -2.55
C ALA A 97 -7.80 5.66 -2.15
N GLY A 98 -6.89 5.87 -3.10
CA GLY A 98 -5.51 6.23 -2.74
C GLY A 98 -5.39 7.62 -2.11
N LEU A 99 -6.25 8.54 -2.58
CA LEU A 99 -6.48 9.89 -2.06
C LEU A 99 -7.96 10.18 -2.24
N HIS A 100 -8.62 10.67 -1.19
CA HIS A 100 -10.00 11.08 -1.32
C HIS A 100 -10.11 12.44 -2.07
N PRO A 101 -10.94 12.56 -3.14
CA PRO A 101 -11.04 13.79 -3.93
C PRO A 101 -11.52 14.99 -3.10
N GLY A 102 -12.38 14.75 -2.10
CA GLY A 102 -12.84 15.73 -1.11
C GLY A 102 -11.89 16.05 0.05
N ALA A 103 -10.72 15.38 0.16
CA ALA A 103 -9.78 15.65 1.25
C ALA A 103 -9.09 17.01 1.05
N LYS A 104 -9.45 17.98 1.90
CA LYS A 104 -8.76 19.27 2.01
C LYS A 104 -7.82 19.26 3.19
N TRP A 105 -6.58 18.83 2.98
CA TRP A 105 -5.63 18.56 4.06
C TRP A 105 -5.44 19.72 5.06
N ARG A 106 -5.58 20.98 4.63
CA ARG A 106 -5.48 22.17 5.51
C ARG A 106 -6.63 22.31 6.51
N GLU A 107 -7.77 21.69 6.22
CA GLU A 107 -8.99 21.74 7.01
C GLU A 107 -9.15 20.49 7.91
N LEU A 108 -8.35 19.44 7.66
CA LEU A 108 -8.42 18.18 8.38
C LEU A 108 -7.67 18.23 9.72
N LYS A 109 -8.16 17.46 10.70
CA LYS A 109 -7.58 17.38 12.04
C LYS A 109 -6.52 16.29 12.10
N HIS A 110 -5.41 16.58 12.78
CA HIS A 110 -4.40 15.58 13.12
C HIS A 110 -4.68 14.91 14.46
N ALA A 111 -4.22 13.67 14.62
CA ALA A 111 -4.12 12.96 15.87
C ALA A 111 -3.21 13.72 16.86
N GLU A 112 -3.58 13.68 18.15
CA GLU A 112 -2.91 14.45 19.20
C GLU A 112 -1.91 13.63 20.03
N LYS A 113 -1.74 12.34 19.73
CA LYS A 113 -0.79 11.46 20.44
C LYS A 113 0.65 11.98 20.27
N GLU A 114 1.49 11.71 21.27
CA GLU A 114 2.88 12.17 21.32
C GLU A 114 3.69 11.73 20.09
N ARG A 115 3.52 10.47 19.63
CA ARG A 115 4.18 9.95 18.42
C ARG A 115 3.93 10.82 17.18
N TYR A 116 2.68 11.23 16.96
CA TYR A 116 2.29 12.03 15.79
C TYR A 116 2.73 13.48 15.91
N ARG A 117 2.69 14.06 17.12
CA ARG A 117 3.24 15.41 17.36
C ARG A 117 4.74 15.46 17.08
N ALA A 118 5.48 14.44 17.51
CA ALA A 118 6.91 14.31 17.22
C ALA A 118 7.19 14.16 15.72
N GLN A 119 6.37 13.38 14.99
CA GLN A 119 6.49 13.26 13.54
C GLN A 119 6.19 14.58 12.81
N LEU A 120 5.13 15.30 13.19
CA LEU A 120 4.80 16.61 12.61
C LEU A 120 5.94 17.62 12.82
N ASP A 121 6.52 17.66 14.01
CA ASP A 121 7.65 18.55 14.32
C ASP A 121 8.91 18.18 13.53
N ARG A 122 9.19 16.88 13.37
CA ARG A 122 10.39 16.42 12.65
C ARG A 122 10.27 16.57 11.13
N ILE A 123 9.12 16.20 10.56
CA ILE A 123 8.95 16.08 9.10
C ILE A 123 8.39 17.37 8.49
N GLN A 124 7.62 18.14 9.25
CA GLN A 124 7.04 19.41 8.82
C GLN A 124 6.14 19.24 7.58
N PHE A 125 6.20 20.19 6.65
CA PHE A 125 5.21 20.38 5.59
C PHE A 125 4.83 19.12 4.78
N PRO A 126 5.74 18.19 4.45
CA PRO A 126 5.38 16.91 3.83
C PRO A 126 4.36 16.09 4.64
N GLN A 127 4.51 16.01 5.96
CA GLN A 127 3.62 15.22 6.83
C GLN A 127 2.26 15.91 7.03
N HIS A 128 2.24 17.24 7.05
CA HIS A 128 1.02 18.05 7.13
C HIS A 128 0.07 17.87 5.94
N ARG A 129 0.48 17.20 4.87
CA ARG A 129 -0.32 17.01 3.65
C ARG A 129 -0.48 15.54 3.25
N ASN A 130 -0.07 14.61 4.12
CA ASN A 130 -0.05 13.17 3.85
C ASN A 130 -1.40 12.50 4.13
N THR A 131 -2.43 12.83 3.33
CA THR A 131 -3.77 12.24 3.43
C THR A 131 -3.90 11.01 2.53
N THR A 132 -2.98 10.06 2.66
CA THR A 132 -2.87 8.88 1.79
C THR A 132 -3.54 7.68 2.42
N ALA A 133 -4.10 6.80 1.58
CA ALA A 133 -4.63 5.50 1.98
C ALA A 133 -4.12 4.41 1.02
N GLY A 134 -3.49 3.37 1.53
CA GLY A 134 -2.86 2.28 0.79
C GLY A 134 -3.48 0.91 1.03
N LEU A 135 -2.99 -0.03 0.23
CA LEU A 135 -3.14 -1.46 0.47
C LEU A 135 -1.73 -2.04 0.70
N HIS A 136 -1.54 -2.72 1.82
CA HIS A 136 -0.31 -3.42 2.15
C HIS A 136 -0.56 -4.93 2.16
N VAL A 137 0.33 -5.68 1.52
CA VAL A 137 0.28 -7.14 1.48
C VAL A 137 1.56 -7.69 2.08
N HIS A 138 1.41 -8.45 3.15
CA HIS A 138 2.48 -9.20 3.80
C HIS A 138 2.47 -10.64 3.32
N VAL A 139 3.60 -11.14 2.83
CA VAL A 139 3.80 -12.55 2.52
C VAL A 139 4.92 -13.09 3.39
N GLY A 140 4.64 -14.15 4.15
CA GLY A 140 5.61 -14.81 5.03
C GLY A 140 6.74 -15.45 4.23
N VAL A 141 7.97 -15.28 4.72
CA VAL A 141 9.18 -15.89 4.18
C VAL A 141 9.94 -16.52 5.34
N ASP A 142 10.50 -17.72 5.15
CA ASP A 142 11.14 -18.52 6.20
C ASP A 142 12.68 -18.45 6.21
N ASP A 143 13.24 -17.54 5.40
CA ASP A 143 14.65 -17.19 5.38
C ASP A 143 14.82 -15.67 5.25
N ALA A 144 15.60 -15.08 6.16
CA ALA A 144 15.77 -13.63 6.24
C ALA A 144 16.58 -13.06 5.07
N ASP A 145 17.59 -13.78 4.57
CA ASP A 145 18.38 -13.37 3.40
C ASP A 145 17.57 -13.55 2.11
N ALA A 146 16.75 -14.60 2.03
CA ALA A 146 15.77 -14.75 0.96
C ALA A 146 14.79 -13.58 0.94
N ALA A 147 14.28 -13.14 2.10
CA ALA A 147 13.37 -11.99 2.17
C ALA A 147 14.01 -10.70 1.65
N VAL A 148 15.29 -10.44 1.94
CA VAL A 148 16.03 -9.30 1.37
C VAL A 148 16.21 -9.45 -0.13
N TRP A 149 16.60 -10.63 -0.60
CA TRP A 149 16.77 -10.88 -2.03
C TRP A 149 15.46 -10.70 -2.80
N VAL A 150 14.36 -11.23 -2.27
CA VAL A 150 13.02 -11.06 -2.84
C VAL A 150 12.63 -9.58 -2.85
N ALA A 151 12.81 -8.86 -1.74
CA ALA A 151 12.54 -7.42 -1.70
C ALA A 151 13.36 -6.65 -2.76
N ASN A 152 14.61 -7.06 -3.01
CA ASN A 152 15.44 -6.47 -4.06
C ASN A 152 14.87 -6.70 -5.46
N GLU A 153 14.37 -7.89 -5.77
CA GLU A 153 13.82 -8.24 -7.08
C GLU A 153 12.42 -7.66 -7.31
N VAL A 154 11.57 -7.67 -6.27
CA VAL A 154 10.18 -7.18 -6.33
C VAL A 154 10.12 -5.72 -6.75
N ARG A 155 11.13 -4.90 -6.44
CA ARG A 155 11.19 -3.46 -6.80
C ARG A 155 10.89 -3.17 -8.27
N TRP A 156 11.28 -4.05 -9.20
CA TRP A 156 10.97 -3.84 -10.62
C TRP A 156 9.48 -4.05 -10.95
N TYR A 157 8.79 -4.88 -10.17
CA TYR A 157 7.37 -5.19 -10.32
C TYR A 157 6.45 -4.21 -9.57
N LEU A 158 6.96 -3.44 -8.61
CA LEU A 158 6.16 -2.45 -7.89
C LEU A 158 5.48 -1.41 -8.82
N PRO A 159 6.15 -0.87 -9.86
CA PRO A 159 5.49 -0.02 -10.85
C PRO A 159 4.34 -0.70 -11.61
N VAL A 160 4.39 -2.03 -11.80
CA VAL A 160 3.31 -2.80 -12.44
C VAL A 160 2.08 -2.79 -11.54
N MET A 161 2.26 -3.11 -10.25
CA MET A 161 1.19 -3.07 -9.26
C MET A 161 0.63 -1.66 -9.07
N LEU A 162 1.49 -0.63 -9.07
CA LEU A 162 1.07 0.77 -8.99
C LEU A 162 0.23 1.20 -10.19
N ALA A 163 0.62 0.79 -11.40
CA ALA A 163 -0.09 1.14 -12.62
C ALA A 163 -1.51 0.56 -12.65
N LEU A 164 -1.65 -0.69 -12.21
CA LEU A 164 -2.94 -1.40 -12.12
C LEU A 164 -3.83 -0.90 -10.98
N SER A 165 -3.24 -0.59 -9.82
CA SER A 165 -3.98 -0.15 -8.62
C SER A 165 -4.35 1.33 -8.64
N ALA A 166 -3.83 2.12 -9.58
CA ALA A 166 -4.00 3.56 -9.58
C ALA A 166 -5.47 4.00 -9.39
N ASN A 167 -5.75 4.63 -8.25
CA ASN A 167 -7.10 4.97 -7.77
C ASN A 167 -7.07 6.30 -6.99
N SER A 168 -6.25 7.25 -7.43
CA SER A 168 -6.10 8.55 -6.76
C SER A 168 -5.74 9.71 -7.70
N PRO A 169 -6.56 10.01 -8.72
CA PRO A 169 -6.26 11.08 -9.68
C PRO A 169 -6.42 12.49 -9.12
N TYR A 170 -7.18 12.67 -8.03
CA TYR A 170 -7.48 13.97 -7.43
C TYR A 170 -6.66 14.23 -6.15
N TRP A 171 -6.27 15.49 -5.95
CA TRP A 171 -5.70 15.97 -4.69
C TRP A 171 -6.19 17.39 -4.38
N ASP A 172 -6.72 17.60 -3.17
CA ASP A 172 -7.31 18.89 -2.73
C ASP A 172 -8.44 19.39 -3.67
N GLY A 173 -9.21 18.46 -4.24
CA GLY A 173 -10.30 18.73 -5.18
C GLY A 173 -9.88 18.99 -6.63
N TYR A 174 -8.59 18.88 -6.97
CA TYR A 174 -8.08 19.11 -8.33
C TYR A 174 -7.64 17.81 -8.99
N ASP A 175 -8.02 17.61 -10.26
CA ASP A 175 -7.41 16.57 -11.09
C ASP A 175 -5.93 16.92 -11.29
N THR A 176 -5.06 16.03 -10.81
CA THR A 176 -3.61 16.24 -10.83
C THR A 176 -2.99 15.94 -12.19
N GLY A 177 -3.73 15.25 -13.07
CA GLY A 177 -3.20 14.65 -14.30
C GLY A 177 -2.35 13.39 -14.07
N LEU A 178 -2.26 12.91 -12.82
CA LEU A 178 -1.67 11.61 -12.46
C LEU A 178 -2.78 10.55 -12.34
N GLN A 179 -2.43 9.29 -12.54
CA GLN A 179 -3.30 8.15 -12.26
C GLN A 179 -3.27 7.80 -10.77
N SER A 180 -2.07 7.83 -10.15
CA SER A 180 -1.91 7.78 -8.69
C SER A 180 -1.14 9.01 -8.20
N ALA A 181 -1.86 10.01 -7.67
CA ALA A 181 -1.23 11.11 -6.97
C ALA A 181 -0.80 10.72 -5.55
N ARG A 182 -1.41 9.67 -4.96
CA ARG A 182 -1.01 9.09 -3.66
C ARG A 182 0.49 8.83 -3.64
N ALA A 183 0.99 8.09 -4.63
CA ALA A 183 2.40 7.73 -4.70
C ALA A 183 3.33 8.95 -4.61
N LYS A 184 2.95 10.07 -5.26
CA LYS A 184 3.79 11.28 -5.25
C LYS A 184 3.69 12.10 -3.97
N ILE A 185 2.51 12.13 -3.35
CA ILE A 185 2.32 12.79 -2.05
C ILE A 185 3.09 12.05 -0.95
N PHE A 186 3.00 10.72 -0.94
CA PHE A 186 3.70 9.86 0.04
C PHE A 186 5.22 9.96 -0.10
N GLU A 187 5.76 9.90 -1.33
CA GLU A 187 7.20 10.04 -1.62
C GLU A 187 7.85 11.34 -1.13
N ALA A 188 7.07 12.36 -0.79
CA ALA A 188 7.62 13.60 -0.26
C ALA A 188 8.08 13.48 1.20
N LEU A 189 7.68 12.40 1.89
CA LEU A 189 8.14 12.07 3.22
C LEU A 189 9.60 11.56 3.20
N PRO A 190 10.38 11.77 4.27
CA PRO A 190 11.69 11.15 4.40
C PRO A 190 11.54 9.62 4.48
N ASN A 191 12.61 8.87 4.15
CA ASN A 191 12.65 7.40 4.28
C ASN A 191 11.51 6.66 3.54
N THR A 192 11.01 7.27 2.46
CA THR A 192 9.81 6.82 1.75
C THR A 192 10.10 6.51 0.28
N GLY A 193 9.32 5.61 -0.29
CA GLY A 193 9.38 5.26 -1.71
C GLY A 193 10.32 4.10 -1.99
N MET A 194 10.87 4.06 -3.21
CA MET A 194 11.66 2.92 -3.68
C MET A 194 12.96 2.76 -2.86
N PRO A 195 13.23 1.61 -2.22
CA PRO A 195 14.47 1.40 -1.49
C PRO A 195 15.65 1.03 -2.40
N SER A 196 16.87 1.36 -1.94
CA SER A 196 18.11 0.81 -2.51
C SER A 196 18.21 -0.70 -2.21
N ASP A 197 19.15 -1.39 -2.88
CA ASP A 197 19.41 -2.79 -2.62
C ASP A 197 20.23 -2.98 -1.35
N PHE A 198 20.06 -4.14 -0.72
CA PHE A 198 20.88 -4.64 0.37
C PHE A 198 21.43 -6.02 -0.03
N ASP A 199 22.70 -6.31 0.27
CA ASP A 199 23.35 -7.58 -0.08
C ASP A 199 22.91 -8.73 0.85
N SER A 200 22.45 -8.44 2.07
CA SER A 200 21.98 -9.43 3.06
C SER A 200 21.01 -8.85 4.09
N PHE A 201 20.36 -9.71 4.88
CA PHE A 201 19.58 -9.30 6.05
C PHE A 201 20.42 -8.61 7.11
N GLU A 202 21.67 -9.05 7.30
CA GLU A 202 22.60 -8.40 8.22
C GLU A 202 22.80 -6.93 7.83
N GLU A 203 23.06 -6.63 6.56
CA GLU A 203 23.22 -5.26 6.07
C GLU A 203 21.94 -4.42 6.24
N PHE A 204 20.77 -5.00 5.91
CA PHE A 204 19.49 -4.33 6.11
C PHE A 204 19.24 -4.01 7.60
N ALA A 205 19.50 -4.97 8.50
CA ALA A 205 19.32 -4.81 9.94
C ALA A 205 20.33 -3.81 10.53
N GLU A 206 21.55 -3.75 10.02
CA GLU A 206 22.52 -2.71 10.36
C GLU A 206 22.04 -1.31 9.94
N PHE A 207 21.47 -1.18 8.73
CA PHE A 207 20.88 0.07 8.26
C PHE A 207 19.68 0.51 9.12
N GLU A 208 18.74 -0.40 9.40
CA GLU A 208 17.59 -0.12 10.28
C GLU A 208 18.06 0.38 11.66
N ARG A 209 18.99 -0.35 12.28
CA ARG A 209 19.58 0.01 13.58
C ARG A 209 20.25 1.37 13.54
N MET A 210 21.04 1.65 12.50
CA MET A 210 21.73 2.93 12.31
C MET A 210 20.72 4.09 12.25
N MET A 211 19.62 3.91 11.52
CA MET A 211 18.57 4.93 11.39
C MET A 211 17.91 5.24 12.73
N VAL A 212 17.64 4.22 13.55
CA VAL A 212 17.08 4.38 14.90
C VAL A 212 18.09 5.03 15.86
N GLU A 213 19.32 4.50 15.93
CA GLU A 213 20.35 4.97 16.88
C GLU A 213 20.76 6.42 16.66
N ASN A 214 20.69 6.90 15.42
CA ASN A 214 20.96 8.30 15.06
C ASN A 214 19.72 9.20 15.11
N GLY A 215 18.58 8.70 15.58
CA GLY A 215 17.32 9.46 15.68
C GLY A 215 16.75 9.90 14.33
N SER A 216 17.15 9.24 13.23
CA SER A 216 16.60 9.49 11.89
C SER A 216 15.20 8.90 11.74
N ILE A 217 14.88 7.88 12.53
CA ILE A 217 13.54 7.31 12.76
C ILE A 217 13.35 6.97 14.24
N ASN A 218 12.11 6.97 14.73
CA ASN A 218 11.78 6.58 16.10
C ASN A 218 11.78 5.05 16.27
N ASP A 219 11.29 4.36 15.26
CA ASP A 219 11.22 2.90 15.18
C ASP A 219 11.24 2.45 13.70
N ARG A 220 11.37 1.13 13.50
CA ARG A 220 11.45 0.49 12.17
C ARG A 220 10.25 0.77 11.26
N GLY A 221 9.08 1.04 11.84
CA GLY A 221 7.85 1.32 11.10
C GLY A 221 7.95 2.58 10.25
N GLU A 222 8.83 3.53 10.63
CA GLU A 222 9.07 4.78 9.89
C GLU A 222 10.06 4.63 8.71
N LEU A 223 10.42 3.40 8.33
CA LEU A 223 10.95 3.07 7.00
C LEU A 223 9.78 2.78 6.06
N TRP A 224 9.19 3.83 5.48
CA TRP A 224 8.02 3.78 4.61
C TRP A 224 8.37 3.41 3.16
N TYR A 225 9.18 2.38 2.99
CA TYR A 225 9.57 1.92 1.66
C TYR A 225 8.41 1.27 0.91
N ASP A 226 8.43 1.35 -0.42
CA ASP A 226 7.42 0.74 -1.29
C ASP A 226 7.37 -0.80 -1.15
N VAL A 227 8.50 -1.39 -0.73
CA VAL A 227 8.66 -2.79 -0.31
C VAL A 227 9.70 -2.86 0.82
N ARG A 228 9.54 -3.78 1.78
CA ARG A 228 10.58 -4.06 2.78
C ARG A 228 10.50 -5.48 3.33
N PRO A 229 11.63 -6.08 3.76
CA PRO A 229 11.60 -7.16 4.74
C PRO A 229 11.04 -6.62 6.05
N HIS A 230 9.88 -7.13 6.48
CA HIS A 230 9.28 -6.76 7.75
C HIS A 230 9.90 -7.60 8.88
N SER A 231 10.99 -7.08 9.42
CA SER A 231 11.85 -7.73 10.41
C SER A 231 11.15 -8.08 11.74
N GLY A 232 9.95 -7.53 11.99
CA GLY A 232 9.09 -7.89 13.13
C GLY A 232 8.10 -9.02 12.85
N HIS A 233 7.70 -9.23 11.59
CA HIS A 233 6.69 -10.23 11.21
C HIS A 233 7.28 -11.42 10.45
N GLY A 234 8.52 -11.34 9.96
CA GLY A 234 9.11 -12.38 9.12
C GLY A 234 8.47 -12.44 7.72
N THR A 235 8.10 -11.28 7.18
CA THR A 235 7.40 -11.18 5.89
C THR A 235 8.17 -10.28 4.92
N VAL A 236 7.88 -10.40 3.63
CA VAL A 236 8.11 -9.33 2.67
C VAL A 236 6.80 -8.55 2.53
N GLU A 237 6.86 -7.25 2.77
CA GLU A 237 5.72 -6.36 2.76
C GLU A 237 5.74 -5.47 1.53
N VAL A 238 4.68 -5.54 0.71
CA VAL A 238 4.48 -4.69 -0.47
C VAL A 238 3.45 -3.62 -0.15
N ARG A 239 3.80 -2.34 -0.35
CA ARG A 239 3.02 -1.17 0.11
C ARG A 239 2.65 -0.18 -0.99
N THR A 240 2.97 -0.53 -2.23
CA THR A 240 2.84 0.36 -3.39
C THR A 240 1.39 0.61 -3.81
N PRO A 241 0.47 -0.37 -3.78
CA PRO A 241 -0.90 -0.16 -4.27
C PRO A 241 -1.68 0.96 -3.56
N ASP A 242 -2.49 1.69 -4.32
CA ASP A 242 -3.50 2.60 -3.77
C ASP A 242 -4.63 1.80 -3.09
N GLY A 243 -5.32 2.39 -2.10
CA GLY A 243 -6.54 1.80 -1.53
C GLY A 243 -7.64 1.57 -2.58
N GLN A 244 -8.35 0.45 -2.48
CA GLN A 244 -9.36 0.00 -3.45
C GLN A 244 -10.76 -0.10 -2.81
N ALA A 245 -11.79 0.40 -3.50
CA ALA A 245 -13.17 0.22 -3.04
C ALA A 245 -13.67 -1.22 -3.24
N ASP A 246 -13.38 -1.80 -4.41
CA ASP A 246 -13.79 -3.16 -4.75
C ASP A 246 -12.86 -4.20 -4.10
N PRO A 247 -13.38 -5.12 -3.24
CA PRO A 247 -12.57 -6.17 -2.63
C PRO A 247 -11.97 -7.15 -3.65
N GLU A 248 -12.60 -7.35 -4.82
CA GLU A 248 -12.03 -8.22 -5.86
C GLU A 248 -10.68 -7.69 -6.35
N ARG A 249 -10.53 -6.36 -6.42
CA ARG A 249 -9.26 -5.73 -6.79
C ARG A 249 -8.19 -5.96 -5.73
N VAL A 250 -8.56 -5.90 -4.45
CA VAL A 250 -7.65 -6.21 -3.34
C VAL A 250 -7.14 -7.63 -3.47
N LEU A 251 -8.05 -8.59 -3.67
CA LEU A 251 -7.72 -10.00 -3.77
C LEU A 251 -6.84 -10.33 -4.97
N ALA A 252 -7.03 -9.64 -6.10
CA ALA A 252 -6.13 -9.75 -7.25
C ALA A 252 -4.69 -9.30 -6.94
N PHE A 253 -4.51 -8.22 -6.14
CA PHE A 253 -3.18 -7.82 -5.69
C PHE A 253 -2.60 -8.79 -4.66
N VAL A 254 -3.42 -9.32 -3.74
CA VAL A 254 -3.00 -10.33 -2.78
C VAL A 254 -2.52 -11.61 -3.50
N GLU A 255 -3.31 -12.12 -4.46
CA GLU A 255 -2.97 -13.28 -5.29
C GLU A 255 -1.64 -13.05 -6.03
N TYR A 256 -1.52 -11.91 -6.73
CA TYR A 256 -0.32 -11.61 -7.50
C TYR A 256 0.92 -11.43 -6.62
N THR A 257 0.82 -10.69 -5.52
CA THR A 257 1.93 -10.48 -4.58
C THR A 257 2.37 -11.79 -3.94
N HIS A 258 1.42 -12.65 -3.54
CA HIS A 258 1.71 -13.98 -3.02
C HIS A 258 2.46 -14.83 -4.04
N ALA A 259 1.89 -15.02 -5.23
CA ALA A 259 2.48 -15.86 -6.27
C ALA A 259 3.86 -15.35 -6.72
N LEU A 260 4.02 -14.02 -6.86
CA LEU A 260 5.30 -13.41 -7.21
C LEU A 260 6.36 -13.66 -6.14
N ILE A 261 6.02 -13.52 -4.86
CA ILE A 261 6.99 -13.73 -3.77
C ILE A 261 7.38 -15.20 -3.67
N ILE A 262 6.43 -16.14 -3.79
CA ILE A 262 6.75 -17.57 -3.80
C ILE A 262 7.69 -17.92 -4.97
N ASP A 263 7.38 -17.50 -6.19
CA ASP A 263 8.25 -17.74 -7.36
C ASP A 263 9.65 -17.12 -7.20
N LEU A 264 9.77 -15.95 -6.57
CA LEU A 264 11.07 -15.33 -6.32
C LEU A 264 11.87 -16.06 -5.23
N VAL A 265 11.21 -16.56 -4.18
CA VAL A 265 11.87 -17.43 -3.18
C VAL A 265 12.41 -18.69 -3.85
N GLU A 266 11.61 -19.38 -4.66
CA GLU A 266 12.04 -20.60 -5.35
C GLU A 266 13.29 -20.35 -6.23
N ARG A 267 13.34 -19.21 -6.92
CA ARG A 267 14.52 -18.79 -7.71
C ARG A 267 15.74 -18.49 -6.86
N TYR A 268 15.55 -17.89 -5.69
CA TYR A 268 16.64 -17.67 -4.74
C TYR A 268 17.22 -19.01 -4.27
N GLU A 269 16.36 -19.98 -3.93
CA GLU A 269 16.77 -21.33 -3.52
C GLU A 269 17.50 -22.09 -4.64
N ASP A 270 17.09 -21.88 -5.90
CA ASP A 270 17.77 -22.39 -7.09
C ASP A 270 19.10 -21.68 -7.40
N GLY A 271 19.44 -20.64 -6.63
CA GLY A 271 20.70 -19.89 -6.74
C GLY A 271 20.72 -18.89 -7.91
N GLU A 272 19.56 -18.39 -8.35
CA GLU A 272 19.49 -17.36 -9.38
C GLU A 272 20.19 -16.07 -8.93
N THR A 273 20.97 -15.47 -9.83
CA THR A 273 21.55 -14.15 -9.57
C THR A 273 20.51 -13.08 -9.87
N GLY A 274 20.16 -12.28 -8.87
CA GLY A 274 19.22 -11.17 -9.01
C GLY A 274 19.75 -10.01 -9.89
N TYR A 275 18.88 -9.07 -10.20
CA TYR A 275 19.21 -7.86 -10.95
C TYR A 275 19.59 -6.71 -10.02
N ARG A 276 20.82 -6.19 -10.17
CA ARG A 276 21.20 -4.92 -9.53
C ARG A 276 20.60 -3.74 -10.29
N HIS A 277 19.39 -3.34 -9.91
CA HIS A 277 18.74 -2.15 -10.44
C HIS A 277 19.26 -0.89 -9.76
N ARG A 278 19.59 0.11 -10.59
CA ARG A 278 19.78 1.47 -10.08
C ARG A 278 18.44 2.04 -9.65
N ARG A 279 18.41 2.71 -8.50
CA ARG A 279 17.20 3.36 -7.99
C ARG A 279 16.58 4.31 -9.02
N GLU A 280 17.39 5.06 -9.77
CA GLU A 280 16.88 6.01 -10.76
C GLU A 280 16.09 5.35 -11.90
N LEU A 281 16.40 4.09 -12.23
CA LEU A 281 15.62 3.34 -13.22
C LEU A 281 14.28 2.91 -12.64
N LEU A 282 14.30 2.44 -11.39
CA LEU A 282 13.08 2.05 -10.67
C LEU A 282 12.16 3.26 -10.47
N ASP A 283 12.72 4.42 -10.12
CA ASP A 283 12.00 5.69 -9.98
C ASP A 283 11.39 6.15 -11.32
N GLU A 284 12.09 5.98 -12.44
CA GLU A 284 11.56 6.26 -13.78
C GLU A 284 10.36 5.35 -14.09
N ASN A 285 10.47 4.04 -13.85
CA ASN A 285 9.36 3.12 -14.06
C ASN A 285 8.16 3.46 -13.14
N LYS A 286 8.43 3.81 -11.88
CA LYS A 286 7.40 4.24 -10.93
C LYS A 286 6.73 5.54 -11.39
N TRP A 287 7.48 6.49 -11.92
CA TRP A 287 6.93 7.71 -12.52
C TRP A 287 5.98 7.39 -13.69
N ARG A 288 6.38 6.49 -14.58
CA ARG A 288 5.54 6.07 -15.71
C ARG A 288 4.25 5.39 -15.24
N ALA A 289 4.33 4.53 -14.23
CA ALA A 289 3.16 3.91 -13.61
C ALA A 289 2.19 4.96 -13.05
N MET A 290 2.66 5.84 -12.16
CA MET A 290 1.79 6.83 -11.52
C MET A 290 1.23 7.86 -12.51
N ARG A 291 1.94 8.14 -13.62
CA ARG A 291 1.50 9.12 -14.62
C ARG A 291 0.55 8.52 -15.67
N TYR A 292 0.78 7.30 -16.11
CA TYR A 292 0.10 6.72 -17.29
C TYR A 292 -0.81 5.52 -16.95
N GLY A 293 -0.69 4.92 -15.76
CA GLY A 293 -1.60 3.85 -15.32
C GLY A 293 -1.58 2.69 -16.31
N HIS A 294 -2.75 2.27 -16.78
CA HIS A 294 -2.88 1.14 -17.70
C HIS A 294 -2.15 1.34 -19.05
N GLU A 295 -1.86 2.58 -19.43
CA GLU A 295 -1.13 2.92 -20.66
C GLU A 295 0.40 2.97 -20.48
N ALA A 296 0.91 2.60 -19.30
CA ALA A 296 2.34 2.66 -19.00
C ALA A 296 3.17 1.63 -19.80
N SER A 297 4.40 2.03 -20.13
CA SER A 297 5.49 1.14 -20.51
C SER A 297 6.65 1.27 -19.51
N PHE A 298 7.42 0.21 -19.33
CA PHE A 298 8.52 0.15 -18.37
C PHE A 298 9.82 -0.16 -19.08
N ILE A 299 10.91 0.45 -18.61
CA ILE A 299 12.26 0.03 -18.97
C ILE A 299 12.47 -1.39 -18.43
N ARG A 300 12.87 -2.30 -19.31
CA ARG A 300 13.04 -3.73 -18.98
C ARG A 300 14.16 -3.95 -17.97
N ARG A 301 14.11 -5.08 -17.26
CA ARG A 301 15.11 -5.46 -16.24
C ARG A 301 16.53 -5.55 -16.79
N ASP A 302 16.65 -6.13 -17.99
CA ASP A 302 17.88 -6.23 -18.79
C ASP A 302 18.36 -4.88 -19.36
N ARG A 303 17.55 -3.81 -19.21
CA ARG A 303 17.76 -2.46 -19.74
C ARG A 303 17.78 -2.38 -21.27
N ASP A 304 17.29 -3.42 -21.95
CA ASP A 304 17.24 -3.50 -23.40
C ASP A 304 15.84 -3.16 -23.91
N GLY A 305 15.53 -1.86 -23.96
CA GLY A 305 14.26 -1.34 -24.45
C GLY A 305 13.16 -1.32 -23.39
N GLU A 306 11.92 -1.35 -23.87
CA GLU A 306 10.71 -1.18 -23.05
C GLU A 306 9.76 -2.37 -23.16
N ILE A 307 8.90 -2.52 -22.17
CA ILE A 307 7.81 -3.50 -22.14
C ILE A 307 6.53 -2.80 -21.71
N SER A 308 5.42 -3.03 -22.44
CA SER A 308 4.12 -2.46 -22.07
C SER A 308 3.54 -3.14 -20.83
N LEU A 309 2.68 -2.44 -20.08
CA LEU A 309 1.95 -3.07 -18.97
C LEU A 309 1.19 -4.31 -19.41
N ALA A 310 0.49 -4.25 -20.56
CA ALA A 310 -0.24 -5.38 -21.13
C ALA A 310 0.64 -6.62 -21.32
N GLU A 311 1.86 -6.43 -21.85
CA GLU A 311 2.80 -7.53 -22.08
C GLU A 311 3.36 -8.08 -20.75
N VAL A 312 3.58 -7.23 -19.74
CA VAL A 312 3.96 -7.70 -18.41
C VAL A 312 2.83 -8.52 -17.80
N VAL A 313 1.61 -7.97 -17.74
CA VAL A 313 0.44 -8.65 -17.15
C VAL A 313 0.21 -10.01 -17.80
N GLY A 314 0.19 -10.10 -19.13
CA GLY A 314 0.03 -11.39 -19.81
C GLY A 314 1.11 -12.41 -19.45
N ARG A 315 2.38 -11.98 -19.38
CA ARG A 315 3.49 -12.87 -18.96
C ARG A 315 3.39 -13.30 -17.50
N GLU A 316 2.99 -12.40 -16.61
CA GLU A 316 2.85 -12.69 -15.19
C GLU A 316 1.68 -13.66 -14.96
N CYS A 317 0.52 -13.42 -15.57
CA CYS A 317 -0.61 -14.35 -15.53
C CYS A 317 -0.22 -15.74 -16.04
N ASP A 318 0.43 -15.81 -17.20
CA ASP A 318 0.84 -17.08 -17.82
C ASP A 318 1.84 -17.85 -16.94
N ARG A 319 2.86 -17.17 -16.39
CA ARG A 319 3.96 -17.85 -15.68
C ARG A 319 3.62 -18.17 -14.22
N LEU A 320 2.81 -17.34 -13.56
CA LEU A 320 2.45 -17.51 -12.15
C LEU A 320 1.12 -18.26 -11.98
N GLY A 321 0.34 -18.40 -13.05
CA GLY A 321 -0.98 -19.05 -13.00
C GLY A 321 -2.04 -18.24 -12.27
N VAL A 322 -1.90 -16.91 -12.25
CA VAL A 322 -2.84 -15.96 -11.65
C VAL A 322 -3.71 -15.32 -12.73
N SER A 323 -4.92 -14.86 -12.39
CA SER A 323 -5.80 -14.17 -13.34
C SER A 323 -6.24 -12.78 -12.90
N GLY A 324 -6.26 -12.49 -11.60
CA GLY A 324 -6.86 -11.25 -11.08
C GLY A 324 -6.28 -9.97 -11.67
N ILE A 325 -4.95 -9.90 -11.85
CA ILE A 325 -4.31 -8.72 -12.46
C ILE A 325 -4.63 -8.56 -13.96
N GLY A 326 -4.96 -9.66 -14.65
CA GLY A 326 -5.46 -9.64 -16.02
C GLY A 326 -6.87 -9.06 -16.09
N ASP A 327 -7.74 -9.52 -15.20
CA ASP A 327 -9.12 -9.02 -15.08
C ASP A 327 -9.14 -7.52 -14.73
N ILE A 328 -8.24 -7.06 -13.85
CA ILE A 328 -8.06 -5.62 -13.56
C ILE A 328 -7.62 -4.86 -14.82
N PHE A 329 -6.61 -5.36 -15.54
CA PHE A 329 -6.05 -4.68 -16.71
C PHE A 329 -7.09 -4.51 -17.83
N ASP A 330 -7.90 -5.55 -18.08
CA ASP A 330 -8.96 -5.54 -19.09
C ASP A 330 -10.13 -4.62 -18.71
N GLY A 331 -10.26 -4.26 -17.42
CA GLY A 331 -11.23 -3.32 -16.89
C GLY A 331 -10.81 -1.84 -16.96
N GLU A 332 -11.76 -0.95 -16.66
CA GLU A 332 -11.50 0.48 -16.48
C GLU A 332 -10.63 0.68 -15.21
N SER A 333 -9.57 1.50 -15.30
CA SER A 333 -8.73 1.79 -14.13
C SER A 333 -9.51 2.61 -13.09
N GLY A 334 -9.11 2.54 -11.81
CA GLY A 334 -9.81 3.27 -10.74
C GLY A 334 -9.77 4.78 -10.95
N ALA A 335 -8.64 5.29 -11.43
CA ALA A 335 -8.46 6.69 -11.75
C ALA A 335 -9.30 7.16 -12.95
N GLU A 336 -9.41 6.38 -14.03
CA GLU A 336 -10.29 6.75 -15.15
C GLU A 336 -11.78 6.64 -14.75
N HIS A 337 -12.13 5.66 -13.93
CA HIS A 337 -13.47 5.53 -13.36
C HIS A 337 -13.87 6.78 -12.56
N GLN A 338 -13.02 7.25 -11.65
CA GLN A 338 -13.25 8.47 -10.88
C GLN A 338 -13.39 9.71 -11.77
N ARG A 339 -12.53 9.86 -12.78
CA ARG A 339 -12.62 10.97 -13.74
C ARG A 339 -13.93 10.94 -14.52
N ARG A 340 -14.35 9.76 -14.98
CA ARG A 340 -15.58 9.60 -15.74
C ARG A 340 -16.79 10.01 -14.90
N ILE A 341 -16.93 9.49 -13.68
CA ILE A 341 -18.03 9.86 -12.77
C ILE A 341 -18.01 11.37 -12.48
N CYS A 342 -16.84 11.94 -12.18
CA CYS A 342 -16.75 13.37 -11.91
C CYS A 342 -17.19 14.24 -13.09
N ASN A 343 -16.89 13.82 -14.32
CA ASN A 343 -17.22 14.56 -15.54
C ASN A 343 -18.69 14.37 -15.96
N GLU A 344 -19.24 13.18 -15.78
CA GLU A 344 -20.60 12.81 -16.21
C GLU A 344 -21.65 13.18 -15.16
N ASP A 345 -21.39 12.88 -13.89
CA ASP A 345 -22.36 12.93 -12.79
C ASP A 345 -22.02 13.97 -11.72
N GLY A 346 -20.77 14.45 -11.69
CA GLY A 346 -20.31 15.52 -10.81
C GLY A 346 -19.58 15.06 -9.56
N PHE A 347 -19.15 16.02 -8.75
CA PHE A 347 -18.25 15.77 -7.61
C PHE A 347 -18.90 15.01 -6.45
N GLU A 348 -20.19 15.22 -6.21
CA GLU A 348 -20.95 14.51 -5.16
C GLU A 348 -21.08 13.03 -5.51
N ALA A 349 -21.48 12.71 -6.75
CA ALA A 349 -21.53 11.34 -7.26
C ALA A 349 -20.15 10.65 -7.22
N LEU A 350 -19.06 11.40 -7.48
CA LEU A 350 -17.71 10.88 -7.28
C LEU A 350 -17.45 10.47 -5.82
N CYS A 351 -17.80 11.32 -4.85
CA CYS A 351 -17.61 10.98 -3.43
C CYS A 351 -18.46 9.77 -3.02
N GLU A 352 -19.71 9.70 -3.48
CA GLU A 352 -20.60 8.55 -3.26
C GLU A 352 -20.04 7.26 -3.86
N SER A 353 -19.41 7.33 -5.04
CA SER A 353 -18.85 6.14 -5.72
C SER A 353 -17.67 5.49 -4.98
N LEU A 354 -17.10 6.17 -3.99
CA LEU A 354 -15.99 5.67 -3.18
C LEU A 354 -16.43 5.00 -1.88
N LEU A 355 -17.72 5.10 -1.52
CA LEU A 355 -18.28 4.48 -0.31
C LEU A 355 -18.25 2.95 -0.40
N LEU A 356 -18.03 2.30 0.75
CA LEU A 356 -18.10 0.84 0.92
C LEU A 356 -19.50 0.36 1.29
#